data_AF-A0A967ELA5-F1
#
_entry.id   AF-A0A967ELA5-F1
#
_cell.length_a   1.000
_cell.length_b   1.000
_cell.length_c   1.000
_cell.angle_alpha   90.00
_cell.angle_beta   90.00
_cell.angle_gamma   90.00
#
_symmetry.space_group_name_H-M   'P 1'
#
loop_
_entity.id
_entity.type
_entity.pdbx_description
1 polymer ?
#
loop_
_entity_poly.entity_id
_entity_poly.type
_entity_poly.pdbx_seq_one_letter_code
_entity_poly.pdbx_strand_id
1 'polypeptide(L)'
;MLKRVLTFLGLVALTLVLAHLVSAQDQLFPDTPHLDRLEVVIWPEYDQPAALVMLRAHLAQGTPLPAVVPLPMPADVAAPNAVAQRGSDGTLLMANYTRQDSEVGSWILIETNSMEVRLEYYTALPMEGGKRQFTYQWPGGLDLHAVVYEVQQPAGATSFTITPPQMGQQISGDGLTYYFAELGAKQPTDSFIVELSYDKADQSLSIASLSPALPSPSQLPPPTATPATAPPDSGTSVWLIVAPIVIGMGLIILWLAIKDSKKS
;
A
#
# COMPACT_ATOMS: atom_id res chain seq x y z
N MET A 1 -24.71 -43.66 -39.52
CA MET A 1 -24.56 -42.20 -39.36
C MET A 1 -25.20 -41.67 -38.08
N LEU A 2 -26.49 -41.96 -37.82
CA LEU A 2 -27.24 -41.39 -36.68
C LEU A 2 -26.59 -41.59 -35.29
N LYS A 3 -26.06 -42.79 -35.01
CA LYS A 3 -25.38 -43.06 -33.72
C LYS A 3 -24.16 -42.15 -33.48
N ARG A 4 -23.36 -41.87 -34.53
CA ARG A 4 -22.17 -41.00 -34.42
C ARG A 4 -22.55 -39.53 -34.19
N VAL A 5 -23.67 -39.09 -34.76
CA VAL A 5 -24.20 -37.72 -34.55
C VAL A 5 -24.71 -37.55 -33.13
N LEU A 6 -25.44 -38.53 -32.59
CA LEU A 6 -25.90 -38.50 -31.20
C LEU A 6 -24.74 -38.51 -30.19
N THR A 7 -23.70 -39.31 -30.42
CA THR A 7 -22.52 -39.34 -29.53
C THR A 7 -21.79 -38.00 -29.54
N PHE A 8 -21.66 -37.36 -30.71
CA PHE A 8 -21.02 -36.05 -30.83
C PHE A 8 -21.84 -34.94 -30.13
N LEU A 9 -23.17 -34.92 -30.31
CA LEU A 9 -24.05 -33.98 -29.59
C LEU A 9 -24.00 -34.19 -28.08
N GLY A 10 -23.95 -35.44 -27.61
CA GLY A 10 -23.81 -35.75 -26.18
C GLY A 10 -22.49 -35.26 -25.60
N LEU A 11 -21.39 -35.38 -26.35
CA LEU A 11 -20.07 -34.89 -25.93
C LEU A 11 -20.04 -33.36 -25.85
N VAL A 12 -20.62 -32.67 -26.85
CA VAL A 12 -20.72 -31.21 -26.89
C VAL A 12 -21.57 -30.67 -25.73
N ALA A 13 -22.72 -31.31 -25.47
CA ALA A 13 -23.57 -30.96 -24.33
C ALA A 13 -22.86 -31.20 -22.99
N LEU A 14 -22.09 -32.29 -22.85
CA LEU A 14 -21.31 -32.57 -21.65
C LEU A 14 -20.19 -31.54 -21.44
N THR A 15 -19.49 -31.13 -22.50
CA THR A 15 -18.48 -30.05 -22.42
C THR A 15 -19.10 -28.69 -22.08
N LEU A 16 -20.30 -28.39 -22.59
CA LEU A 16 -21.04 -27.18 -22.22
C LEU A 16 -21.45 -27.23 -20.74
N VAL A 17 -21.96 -28.36 -20.23
CA VAL A 17 -22.31 -28.49 -18.80
C VAL A 17 -21.06 -28.38 -17.90
N LEU A 18 -19.93 -28.99 -18.29
CA LEU A 18 -18.68 -28.83 -17.56
C LEU A 18 -18.14 -27.39 -17.58
N ALA A 19 -18.32 -26.66 -18.69
CA ALA A 19 -17.90 -25.26 -18.78
C ALA A 19 -18.72 -24.33 -17.87
N HIS A 20 -19.98 -24.65 -17.55
CA HIS A 20 -20.79 -23.87 -16.60
C HIS A 20 -20.45 -24.15 -15.13
N LEU A 21 -19.82 -25.31 -14.83
CA LEU A 21 -19.40 -25.67 -13.48
C LEU A 21 -18.06 -25.03 -13.07
N VAL A 22 -17.29 -24.49 -14.01
CA VAL A 22 -15.98 -23.87 -13.75
C VAL A 22 -16.09 -22.38 -13.41
N SER A 23 -17.23 -21.73 -13.69
CA SER A 23 -17.37 -20.27 -13.61
C SER A 23 -17.79 -19.70 -12.25
N ALA A 24 -17.79 -20.52 -11.19
CA ALA A 24 -18.00 -20.06 -9.82
C ALA A 24 -16.74 -20.36 -8.99
N GLN A 25 -15.67 -19.63 -9.25
CA GLN A 25 -14.62 -19.47 -8.24
C GLN A 25 -15.19 -18.50 -7.22
N ASP A 26 -15.79 -19.04 -6.15
CA ASP A 26 -16.50 -18.25 -5.15
C ASP A 26 -15.54 -17.23 -4.49
N GLN A 27 -15.78 -15.95 -4.73
CA GLN A 27 -15.20 -14.87 -3.95
C GLN A 27 -15.65 -15.03 -2.50
N LEU A 28 -14.74 -14.89 -1.53
CA LEU A 28 -15.09 -15.05 -0.10
C LEU A 28 -16.17 -14.05 0.34
N PHE A 29 -16.25 -12.91 -0.35
CA PHE A 29 -17.19 -11.82 -0.08
C PHE A 29 -17.90 -11.42 -1.37
N PRO A 30 -19.01 -12.08 -1.76
CA PRO A 30 -19.63 -11.93 -3.08
C PRO A 30 -20.12 -10.49 -3.38
N ASP A 31 -20.41 -9.69 -2.36
CA ASP A 31 -20.84 -8.30 -2.50
C ASP A 31 -19.67 -7.29 -2.49
N THR A 32 -18.42 -7.77 -2.47
CA THR A 32 -17.25 -6.88 -2.47
C THR A 32 -17.10 -6.18 -3.81
N PRO A 33 -16.93 -4.84 -3.83
CA PRO A 33 -16.64 -4.12 -5.05
C PRO A 33 -15.34 -4.60 -5.68
N HIS A 34 -15.29 -4.60 -7.01
CA HIS A 34 -14.07 -4.90 -7.73
C HIS A 34 -12.96 -3.89 -7.37
N LEU A 35 -11.78 -4.39 -7.02
CA LEU A 35 -10.62 -3.57 -6.68
C LEU A 35 -9.75 -3.39 -7.92
N ASP A 36 -9.60 -2.13 -8.35
CA ASP A 36 -8.73 -1.79 -9.47
C ASP A 36 -7.25 -1.96 -9.11
N ARG A 37 -6.88 -1.59 -7.88
CA ARG A 37 -5.50 -1.69 -7.39
C ARG A 37 -5.44 -2.00 -5.90
N LEU A 38 -4.55 -2.91 -5.54
CA LEU A 38 -4.09 -3.14 -4.18
C LEU A 38 -2.59 -2.82 -4.09
N GLU A 39 -2.23 -1.89 -3.22
CA GLU A 39 -0.84 -1.65 -2.83
C GLU A 39 -0.56 -2.31 -1.47
N VAL A 40 0.42 -3.20 -1.45
CA VAL A 40 0.96 -3.80 -0.23
C VAL A 40 2.25 -3.06 0.14
N VAL A 41 2.20 -2.23 1.17
CA VAL A 41 3.34 -1.45 1.63
C VAL A 41 3.90 -2.05 2.91
N ILE A 42 5.21 -2.31 2.94
CA ILE A 42 5.89 -2.99 4.06
C ILE A 42 7.08 -2.15 4.51
N TRP A 43 7.03 -1.61 5.72
CA TRP A 43 8.09 -0.83 6.34
C TRP A 43 8.61 -1.52 7.61
N PRO A 44 9.69 -2.31 7.53
CA PRO A 44 10.31 -2.94 8.68
C PRO A 44 11.10 -1.93 9.52
N GLU A 45 11.03 -2.04 10.85
CA GLU A 45 11.83 -1.21 11.78
C GLU A 45 11.72 0.30 11.49
N TYR A 46 10.54 0.78 11.06
CA TYR A 46 10.36 2.19 10.71
C TYR A 46 10.34 3.07 11.96
N ASP A 47 9.35 2.88 12.81
CA ASP A 47 9.11 3.61 14.06
C ASP A 47 8.82 2.68 15.26
N GLN A 48 8.79 1.37 15.03
CA GLN A 48 8.69 0.32 16.05
C GLN A 48 9.61 -0.86 15.68
N PRO A 49 10.05 -1.70 16.65
CA PRO A 49 10.81 -2.92 16.38
C PRO A 49 9.91 -4.05 15.82
N ALA A 50 9.15 -3.73 14.79
CA ALA A 50 8.12 -4.55 14.15
C ALA A 50 8.06 -4.20 12.65
N ALA A 51 7.27 -4.94 11.88
CA ALA A 51 6.94 -4.56 10.52
C ALA A 51 5.62 -3.79 10.50
N LEU A 52 5.62 -2.56 9.97
CA LEU A 52 4.41 -1.84 9.60
C LEU A 52 3.95 -2.29 8.22
N VAL A 53 2.75 -2.84 8.15
CA VAL A 53 2.09 -3.21 6.90
C VAL A 53 0.94 -2.24 6.65
N MET A 54 0.88 -1.67 5.45
CA MET A 54 -0.23 -0.85 5.00
C MET A 54 -0.81 -1.43 3.71
N LEU A 55 -2.10 -1.71 3.72
CA LEU A 55 -2.86 -2.11 2.55
C LEU A 55 -3.65 -0.89 2.07
N ARG A 56 -3.40 -0.47 0.83
CA ARG A 56 -4.16 0.61 0.19
C ARG A 56 -4.95 0.02 -0.96
N ALA A 57 -6.27 0.07 -0.87
CA ALA A 57 -7.16 -0.48 -1.87
C ALA A 57 -7.88 0.65 -2.60
N HIS A 58 -7.79 0.62 -3.93
CA HIS A 58 -8.49 1.51 -4.84
C HIS A 58 -9.63 0.73 -5.51
N LEU A 59 -10.85 1.23 -5.35
CA LEU A 59 -12.04 0.66 -5.95
C LEU A 59 -12.08 1.01 -7.44
N ALA A 60 -12.71 0.15 -8.23
CA ALA A 60 -12.95 0.45 -9.65
C ALA A 60 -13.75 1.75 -9.82
N GLN A 61 -13.43 2.50 -10.88
CA GLN A 61 -14.16 3.72 -11.23
C GLN A 61 -15.65 3.42 -11.42
N GLY A 62 -16.51 4.29 -10.87
CA GLY A 62 -17.96 4.12 -10.94
C GLY A 62 -18.53 3.08 -9.97
N THR A 63 -17.73 2.53 -9.04
CA THR A 63 -18.24 1.66 -7.96
C THR A 63 -19.37 2.37 -7.19
N PRO A 64 -20.54 1.74 -7.02
CA PRO A 64 -21.60 2.29 -6.18
C PRO A 64 -21.14 2.44 -4.73
N LEU A 65 -21.44 3.58 -4.11
CA LEU A 65 -21.13 3.87 -2.71
C LEU A 65 -22.43 4.10 -1.91
N PRO A 66 -22.48 3.76 -0.62
CA PRO A 66 -21.41 3.17 0.19
C PRO A 66 -21.07 1.73 -0.22
N ALA A 67 -19.84 1.32 0.05
CA ALA A 67 -19.36 -0.04 -0.19
C ALA A 67 -18.68 -0.62 1.06
N VAL A 68 -18.51 -1.94 1.09
CA VAL A 68 -17.76 -2.65 2.12
C VAL A 68 -16.54 -3.30 1.48
N VAL A 69 -15.35 -2.96 1.99
CA VAL A 69 -14.07 -3.45 1.45
C VAL A 69 -13.41 -4.36 2.49
N PRO A 70 -13.36 -5.68 2.26
CA PRO A 70 -12.64 -6.60 3.13
C PRO A 70 -11.14 -6.56 2.84
N LEU A 71 -10.31 -6.35 3.86
CA LEU A 71 -8.86 -6.46 3.75
C LEU A 71 -8.32 -7.44 4.82
N PRO A 72 -7.38 -8.33 4.46
CA PRO A 72 -6.88 -9.34 5.39
C PRO A 72 -5.90 -8.73 6.40
N MET A 73 -5.91 -9.32 7.59
CA MET A 73 -5.01 -9.05 8.69
C MET A 73 -4.63 -10.38 9.36
N PRO A 74 -3.36 -10.60 9.72
CA PRO A 74 -2.94 -11.80 10.44
C PRO A 74 -3.75 -12.01 11.72
N ALA A 75 -4.09 -13.26 12.04
CA ALA A 75 -4.96 -13.57 13.18
C ALA A 75 -4.31 -13.23 14.54
N ASP A 76 -2.98 -13.28 14.61
CA ASP A 76 -2.18 -12.93 15.79
C ASP A 76 -2.10 -11.40 16.03
N VAL A 77 -2.52 -10.59 15.06
CA VAL A 77 -2.68 -9.14 15.25
C VAL A 77 -4.01 -8.86 15.94
N ALA A 78 -3.93 -8.28 17.14
CA ALA A 78 -5.11 -8.03 17.98
C ALA A 78 -6.04 -6.95 17.38
N ALA A 79 -5.49 -5.88 16.81
CA ALA A 79 -6.25 -4.81 16.19
C ALA A 79 -5.41 -4.07 15.12
N PRO A 80 -6.07 -3.43 14.13
CA PRO A 80 -5.42 -2.46 13.27
C PRO A 80 -4.76 -1.33 14.06
N ASN A 81 -3.65 -0.81 13.52
CA ASN A 81 -3.09 0.47 13.96
C ASN A 81 -3.94 1.64 13.47
N ALA A 82 -4.40 1.59 12.21
CA ALA A 82 -5.28 2.58 11.63
C ALA A 82 -6.17 1.98 10.54
N VAL A 83 -7.39 2.50 10.43
CA VAL A 83 -8.31 2.21 9.33
C VAL A 83 -8.87 3.54 8.83
N ALA A 84 -8.69 3.82 7.54
CA ALA A 84 -9.03 5.12 6.97
C ALA A 84 -9.62 5.01 5.57
N GLN A 85 -10.32 6.06 5.16
CA GLN A 85 -10.80 6.30 3.80
C GLN A 85 -10.33 7.68 3.34
N ARG A 86 -10.17 7.87 2.03
CA ARG A 86 -9.80 9.19 1.49
C ARG A 86 -11.00 10.14 1.43
N GLY A 87 -10.89 11.29 2.08
CA GLY A 87 -11.83 12.40 1.97
C GLY A 87 -11.80 13.08 0.60
N SER A 88 -12.83 13.87 0.30
CA SER A 88 -12.95 14.61 -0.97
C SER A 88 -11.88 15.68 -1.16
N ASP A 89 -11.29 16.19 -0.08
CA ASP A 89 -10.16 17.11 -0.05
C ASP A 89 -8.80 16.39 -0.12
N GLY A 90 -8.82 15.06 -0.25
CA GLY A 90 -7.64 14.21 -0.20
C GLY A 90 -7.16 13.93 1.22
N THR A 91 -7.78 14.37 2.30
CA THR A 91 -7.33 13.95 3.64
C THR A 91 -7.62 12.46 3.90
N LEU A 92 -6.96 11.85 4.88
CA LEU A 92 -7.41 10.54 5.38
C LEU A 92 -8.34 10.77 6.55
N LEU A 93 -9.53 10.18 6.47
CA LEU A 93 -10.56 10.21 7.50
C LEU A 93 -10.68 8.81 8.09
N MET A 94 -10.92 8.71 9.40
CA MET A 94 -11.18 7.40 10.01
C MET A 94 -12.40 6.75 9.35
N ALA A 95 -12.28 5.46 9.06
CA ALA A 95 -13.36 4.65 8.51
C ALA A 95 -13.90 3.69 9.57
N ASN A 96 -15.21 3.42 9.51
CA ASN A 96 -15.81 2.38 10.32
C ASN A 96 -15.41 1.01 9.77
N TYR A 97 -15.26 0.03 10.66
CA TYR A 97 -14.99 -1.34 10.25
C TYR A 97 -15.55 -2.35 11.23
N THR A 98 -15.74 -3.57 10.74
CA THR A 98 -15.96 -4.76 11.58
C THR A 98 -14.85 -5.78 11.31
N ARG A 99 -14.61 -6.68 12.28
CA ARG A 99 -13.66 -7.79 12.13
C ARG A 99 -14.44 -9.08 11.96
N GLN A 100 -14.04 -9.87 10.97
CA GLN A 100 -14.55 -11.22 10.74
C GLN A 100 -13.39 -12.20 10.75
N ASP A 101 -13.35 -13.07 11.74
CA ASP A 101 -12.33 -14.11 11.85
C ASP A 101 -12.68 -15.32 10.97
N SER A 102 -11.65 -15.95 10.39
CA SER A 102 -11.75 -17.14 9.56
C SER A 102 -10.60 -18.10 9.88
N GLU A 103 -10.66 -19.33 9.38
CA GLU A 103 -9.59 -20.34 9.60
C GLU A 103 -8.24 -19.91 8.99
N VAL A 104 -8.25 -19.07 7.95
CA VAL A 104 -7.05 -18.63 7.22
C VAL A 104 -6.57 -17.22 7.60
N GLY A 105 -7.16 -16.61 8.63
CA GLY A 105 -6.82 -15.26 9.09
C GLY A 105 -8.04 -14.43 9.46
N SER A 106 -7.81 -13.14 9.74
CA SER A 106 -8.88 -12.19 10.07
C SER A 106 -9.10 -11.23 8.91
N TRP A 107 -10.36 -10.85 8.69
CA TRP A 107 -10.75 -9.87 7.69
C TRP A 107 -11.29 -8.62 8.36
N ILE A 108 -10.82 -7.46 7.90
CA ILE A 108 -11.31 -6.15 8.32
C ILE A 108 -12.26 -5.66 7.22
N LEU A 109 -13.55 -5.63 7.52
CA LEU A 109 -14.61 -5.19 6.61
C LEU A 109 -14.81 -3.69 6.80
N ILE A 110 -14.24 -2.89 5.90
CA ILE A 110 -14.21 -1.43 5.99
C ILE A 110 -15.44 -0.85 5.28
N GLU A 111 -16.27 -0.11 6.01
CA GLU A 111 -17.39 0.64 5.44
C GLU A 111 -16.86 1.97 4.89
N THR A 112 -17.08 2.22 3.59
CA THR A 112 -16.51 3.40 2.92
C THR A 112 -17.52 4.12 2.03
N ASN A 113 -17.40 5.44 2.02
CA ASN A 113 -18.04 6.34 1.05
C ASN A 113 -16.98 6.95 0.10
N SER A 114 -15.84 6.28 -0.04
CA SER A 114 -14.69 6.72 -0.84
C SER A 114 -14.20 5.61 -1.76
N MET A 115 -13.52 6.01 -2.83
CA MET A 115 -12.88 5.11 -3.79
C MET A 115 -11.51 4.59 -3.31
N GLU A 116 -10.99 5.09 -2.19
CA GLU A 116 -9.72 4.64 -1.61
C GLU A 116 -9.89 4.39 -0.11
N VAL A 117 -9.50 3.19 0.32
CA VAL A 117 -9.42 2.80 1.73
C VAL A 117 -8.01 2.34 2.09
N ARG A 118 -7.68 2.46 3.37
CA ARG A 118 -6.40 2.06 3.93
C ARG A 118 -6.58 1.28 5.22
N LEU A 119 -5.85 0.18 5.34
CA LEU A 119 -5.66 -0.58 6.57
C LEU A 119 -4.18 -0.57 6.93
N GLU A 120 -3.85 -0.23 8.18
CA GLU A 120 -2.48 -0.26 8.70
C GLU A 120 -2.43 -1.15 9.95
N TYR A 121 -1.40 -1.98 10.08
CA TYR A 121 -1.16 -2.77 11.28
C TYR A 121 0.33 -3.06 11.47
N TYR A 122 0.71 -3.27 12.73
CA TYR A 122 2.01 -3.83 13.08
C TYR A 122 1.91 -5.33 13.27
N THR A 123 2.92 -6.05 12.81
CA THR A 123 3.08 -7.48 13.07
C THR A 123 4.53 -7.79 13.42
N ALA A 124 4.74 -8.95 14.03
CA ALA A 124 6.05 -9.37 14.50
C ALA A 124 7.07 -9.44 13.36
N LEU A 125 8.28 -8.97 13.66
CA LEU A 125 9.44 -9.10 12.79
C LEU A 125 10.44 -10.04 13.46
N PRO A 126 10.50 -11.32 13.06
CA PRO A 126 11.47 -12.26 13.61
C PRO A 126 12.91 -11.78 13.45
N MET A 127 13.68 -11.88 14.54
CA MET A 127 15.09 -11.47 14.59
C MET A 127 15.94 -12.64 15.10
N GLU A 128 16.97 -13.00 14.34
CA GLU A 128 17.96 -14.01 14.75
C GLU A 128 19.36 -13.38 14.70
N GLY A 129 19.84 -12.91 15.86
CA GLY A 129 21.06 -12.12 15.94
C GLY A 129 20.95 -10.82 15.14
N GLY A 130 21.81 -10.65 14.13
CA GLY A 130 21.79 -9.51 13.19
C GLY A 130 20.85 -9.71 12.00
N LYS A 131 20.26 -10.90 11.81
CA LYS A 131 19.43 -11.21 10.65
C LYS A 131 17.97 -10.90 10.93
N ARG A 132 17.26 -10.36 9.94
CA ARG A 132 15.81 -10.14 9.95
C ARG A 132 15.21 -10.82 8.74
N GLN A 133 14.07 -11.48 8.95
CA GLN A 133 13.30 -12.13 7.90
C GLN A 133 11.82 -11.84 8.14
N PHE A 134 11.11 -11.51 7.07
CA PHE A 134 9.69 -11.23 7.13
C PHE A 134 9.00 -11.72 5.86
N THR A 135 7.81 -12.27 6.04
CA THR A 135 6.96 -12.76 4.95
C THR A 135 5.58 -12.16 5.12
N TYR A 136 5.19 -11.34 4.15
CA TYR A 136 3.80 -10.97 3.96
C TYR A 136 3.10 -12.03 3.11
N GLN A 137 1.89 -12.42 3.48
CA GLN A 137 1.07 -13.36 2.72
C GLN A 137 -0.31 -12.77 2.46
N TRP A 138 -0.69 -12.72 1.19
CA TRP A 138 -2.06 -12.52 0.77
C TRP A 138 -2.78 -13.87 0.68
N PRO A 139 -3.88 -14.08 1.41
CA PRO A 139 -4.56 -15.37 1.48
C PRO A 139 -5.42 -15.68 0.25
N GLY A 140 -5.60 -14.73 -0.67
CA GLY A 140 -6.61 -14.80 -1.74
C GLY A 140 -7.97 -14.31 -1.26
N GLY A 141 -9.02 -14.68 -1.98
CA GLY A 141 -10.41 -14.44 -1.62
C GLY A 141 -11.07 -13.24 -2.30
N LEU A 142 -10.33 -12.45 -3.08
CA LEU A 142 -10.81 -11.28 -3.82
C LEU A 142 -10.25 -11.26 -5.24
N ASP A 143 -11.05 -10.78 -6.18
CA ASP A 143 -10.60 -10.44 -7.52
C ASP A 143 -9.92 -9.06 -7.51
N LEU A 144 -8.65 -9.03 -7.93
CA LEU A 144 -7.79 -7.84 -7.92
C LEU A 144 -7.26 -7.61 -9.34
N HIS A 145 -7.55 -6.46 -9.93
CA HIS A 145 -7.07 -6.14 -11.28
C HIS A 145 -5.56 -5.85 -11.33
N ALA A 146 -5.02 -5.19 -10.30
CA ALA A 146 -3.59 -4.97 -10.16
C ALA A 146 -3.13 -5.08 -8.71
N VAL A 147 -2.10 -5.88 -8.48
CA VAL A 147 -1.38 -5.92 -7.20
C VAL A 147 0.02 -5.34 -7.39
N VAL A 148 0.41 -4.45 -6.48
CA VAL A 148 1.78 -3.92 -6.40
C VAL A 148 2.29 -4.03 -4.98
N TYR A 149 3.60 -4.12 -4.81
CA TYR A 149 4.22 -3.95 -3.51
C TYR A 149 5.16 -2.74 -3.48
N GLU A 150 5.30 -2.16 -2.29
CA GLU A 150 6.36 -1.23 -1.92
C GLU A 150 7.03 -1.75 -0.64
N VAL A 151 8.35 -1.85 -0.63
CA VAL A 151 9.11 -2.24 0.57
C VAL A 151 10.17 -1.19 0.86
N GLN A 152 10.16 -0.66 2.08
CA GLN A 152 11.21 0.25 2.55
C GLN A 152 12.40 -0.55 3.06
N GLN A 153 13.62 -0.21 2.62
CA GLN A 153 14.84 -0.77 3.21
C GLN A 153 15.17 -0.02 4.51
N PRO A 154 15.22 -0.71 5.67
CA PRO A 154 15.49 -0.08 6.95
C PRO A 154 16.83 0.66 6.96
N ALA A 155 16.90 1.77 7.70
CA ALA A 155 18.15 2.49 7.87
C ALA A 155 19.23 1.57 8.46
N GLY A 156 20.43 1.58 7.87
CA GLY A 156 21.55 0.74 8.29
C GLY A 156 21.44 -0.75 7.91
N ALA A 157 20.39 -1.16 7.19
CA ALA A 157 20.28 -2.53 6.69
C ALA A 157 21.25 -2.79 5.53
N THR A 158 21.88 -3.97 5.55
CA THR A 158 22.75 -4.51 4.50
C THR A 158 22.23 -5.85 4.00
N SER A 159 22.77 -6.37 2.89
CA SER A 159 22.34 -7.66 2.30
C SER A 159 20.83 -7.73 2.05
N PHE A 160 20.21 -6.59 1.70
CA PHE A 160 18.76 -6.46 1.57
C PHE A 160 18.26 -7.17 0.30
N THR A 161 17.33 -8.09 0.47
CA THR A 161 16.73 -8.87 -0.63
C THR A 161 15.22 -8.92 -0.49
N ILE A 162 14.51 -8.87 -1.63
CA ILE A 162 13.05 -9.03 -1.72
C ILE A 162 12.73 -10.13 -2.74
N THR A 163 11.73 -10.97 -2.44
CA THR A 163 11.12 -11.93 -3.37
C THR A 163 9.60 -11.74 -3.37
N PRO A 164 8.91 -11.62 -4.52
CA PRO A 164 9.44 -11.57 -5.89
C PRO A 164 10.38 -10.37 -6.12
N PRO A 165 11.34 -10.45 -7.06
CA PRO A 165 12.33 -9.41 -7.26
C PRO A 165 11.68 -8.08 -7.68
N GLN A 166 12.24 -6.98 -7.18
CA GLN A 166 11.82 -5.62 -7.50
C GLN A 166 11.99 -5.29 -8.99
N MET A 167 11.12 -4.42 -9.50
CA MET A 167 11.25 -3.83 -10.83
C MET A 167 12.01 -2.50 -10.79
N GLY A 168 11.95 -1.80 -9.67
CA GLY A 168 12.62 -0.52 -9.49
C GLY A 168 12.86 -0.17 -8.03
N GLN A 169 13.60 0.92 -7.84
CA GLN A 169 13.84 1.53 -6.54
C GLN A 169 13.81 3.06 -6.65
N GLN A 170 13.48 3.71 -5.56
CA GLN A 170 13.48 5.16 -5.42
C GLN A 170 14.05 5.56 -4.07
N ILE A 171 14.85 6.62 -4.03
CA ILE A 171 15.19 7.31 -2.79
C ILE A 171 14.15 8.41 -2.59
N SER A 172 13.42 8.37 -1.48
CA SER A 172 12.37 9.34 -1.15
C SER A 172 12.99 10.61 -0.54
N GLY A 173 12.18 11.67 -0.37
CA GLY A 173 12.61 12.93 0.24
C GLY A 173 13.04 12.81 1.71
N ASP A 174 12.67 11.70 2.35
CA ASP A 174 13.11 11.28 3.69
C ASP A 174 14.52 10.65 3.70
N GLY A 175 15.13 10.42 2.53
CA GLY A 175 16.46 9.82 2.39
C GLY A 175 16.49 8.29 2.49
N LEU A 176 15.35 7.63 2.69
CA LEU A 176 15.23 6.18 2.70
C LEU A 176 15.04 5.63 1.27
N THR A 177 15.42 4.37 1.09
CA THR A 177 15.26 3.66 -0.20
C THR A 177 14.03 2.78 -0.15
N TYR A 178 13.23 2.87 -1.22
CA TYR A 178 11.97 2.14 -1.41
C TYR A 178 12.06 1.31 -2.68
N TYR A 179 11.65 0.06 -2.60
CA TYR A 179 11.64 -0.91 -3.70
C TYR A 179 10.22 -1.24 -4.09
N PHE A 180 9.96 -1.41 -5.39
CA PHE A 180 8.62 -1.67 -5.89
C PHE A 180 8.61 -2.69 -7.03
N ALA A 181 7.52 -3.44 -7.12
CA ALA A 181 7.19 -4.24 -8.29
C ALA A 181 5.67 -4.38 -8.47
N GLU A 182 5.29 -4.68 -9.70
CA GLU A 182 3.92 -5.09 -10.03
C GLU A 182 3.83 -6.62 -10.06
N LEU A 183 2.86 -7.18 -9.35
CA LEU A 183 2.56 -8.61 -9.33
C LEU A 183 1.42 -8.98 -10.31
N GLY A 184 0.82 -7.99 -10.96
CA GLY A 184 -0.29 -8.14 -11.91
C GLY A 184 -1.62 -8.49 -11.23
N ALA A 185 -2.61 -8.89 -12.05
CA ALA A 185 -3.93 -9.29 -11.59
C ALA A 185 -3.88 -10.56 -10.70
N LYS A 186 -4.88 -10.72 -9.83
CA LYS A 186 -5.09 -11.90 -8.98
C LYS A 186 -6.56 -12.27 -8.99
N GLN A 187 -6.85 -13.53 -9.30
CA GLN A 187 -8.19 -14.11 -9.17
C GLN A 187 -8.50 -14.43 -7.69
N PRO A 188 -9.77 -14.65 -7.31
CA PRO A 188 -10.12 -14.99 -5.93
C PRO A 188 -9.39 -16.22 -5.37
N THR A 189 -8.98 -17.18 -6.20
CA THR A 189 -8.21 -18.35 -5.76
C THR A 189 -6.70 -18.10 -5.62
N ASP A 190 -6.21 -16.96 -6.11
CA ASP A 190 -4.78 -16.66 -6.13
C ASP A 190 -4.32 -16.15 -4.76
N SER A 191 -3.28 -16.80 -4.23
CA SER A 191 -2.50 -16.30 -3.11
C SER A 191 -1.14 -15.79 -3.61
N PHE A 192 -0.51 -14.90 -2.86
CA PHE A 192 0.86 -14.46 -3.14
C PHE A 192 1.59 -14.14 -1.84
N ILE A 193 2.92 -14.16 -1.93
CA ILE A 193 3.81 -13.81 -0.83
C ILE A 193 4.77 -12.70 -1.25
N VAL A 194 5.18 -11.88 -0.28
CA VAL A 194 6.32 -10.96 -0.41
C VAL A 194 7.26 -11.24 0.76
N GLU A 195 8.44 -11.77 0.45
CA GLU A 195 9.48 -12.12 1.41
C GLU A 195 10.58 -11.07 1.36
N LEU A 196 11.09 -10.70 2.53
CA LEU A 196 12.25 -9.84 2.67
C LEU A 196 13.23 -10.40 3.70
N SER A 197 14.52 -10.20 3.43
CA SER A 197 15.61 -10.57 4.32
C SER A 197 16.68 -9.51 4.29
N TYR A 198 17.27 -9.23 5.45
CA TYR A 198 18.37 -8.28 5.57
C TYR A 198 19.19 -8.51 6.85
N ASP A 199 20.40 -7.98 6.84
CA ASP A 199 21.27 -7.93 8.01
C ASP A 199 21.27 -6.51 8.58
N LYS A 200 21.18 -6.40 9.91
CA LYS A 200 21.25 -5.13 10.63
C LYS A 200 21.87 -5.36 12.01
N ALA A 201 22.96 -4.64 12.29
CA ALA A 201 23.77 -4.85 13.49
C ALA A 201 23.15 -4.24 14.76
N ASP A 202 22.29 -3.24 14.63
CA ASP A 202 21.68 -2.51 15.74
C ASP A 202 20.15 -2.56 15.73
N GLN A 203 19.53 -1.92 16.71
CA GLN A 203 18.08 -1.79 16.87
C GLN A 203 17.58 -0.37 16.58
N SER A 204 18.37 0.46 15.90
CA SER A 204 17.96 1.81 15.53
C SER A 204 16.80 1.78 14.53
N LEU A 205 15.83 2.68 14.69
CA LEU A 205 14.66 2.74 13.83
C LEU A 205 14.88 3.71 12.68
N SER A 206 14.30 3.44 11.52
CA SER A 206 14.49 4.30 10.33
C SER A 206 14.04 5.75 10.59
N ILE A 207 13.00 5.95 11.39
CA ILE A 207 12.49 7.28 11.76
C ILE A 207 13.54 8.14 12.49
N ALA A 208 14.48 7.51 13.21
CA ALA A 208 15.54 8.23 13.92
C ALA A 208 16.61 8.81 12.97
N SER A 209 16.70 8.28 11.74
CA SER A 209 17.63 8.77 10.71
C SER A 209 17.07 9.96 9.90
N LEU A 210 15.77 10.25 10.06
CA LEU A 210 15.09 11.35 9.38
C LEU A 210 15.51 12.70 9.99
N SER A 211 16.66 13.21 9.58
CA SER A 211 17.04 14.60 9.86
C SER A 211 16.32 15.53 8.88
N PRO A 212 15.71 16.64 9.32
CA PRO A 212 15.28 17.66 8.38
C PRO A 212 16.51 18.17 7.63
N ALA A 213 16.48 18.12 6.30
CA ALA A 213 17.51 18.74 5.48
C ALA A 213 17.55 20.23 5.83
N LEU A 214 18.52 20.64 6.64
CA LEU A 214 18.83 22.06 6.80
C LEU A 214 19.26 22.56 5.42
N PRO A 215 18.71 23.68 4.92
CA PRO A 215 19.20 24.25 3.68
C PRO A 215 20.70 24.47 3.81
N SER A 216 21.46 23.99 2.82
CA SER A 216 22.89 24.27 2.76
C SER A 216 23.08 25.79 2.82
N PRO A 217 24.02 26.31 3.65
CA PRO A 217 24.24 27.76 3.76
C PRO A 217 24.61 28.42 2.42
N SER A 218 24.96 27.63 1.40
CA SER A 218 25.18 28.07 0.01
C SER A 218 23.91 28.50 -0.74
N GLN A 219 22.71 28.32 -0.17
CA GLN A 219 21.44 28.81 -0.73
C GLN A 219 20.84 29.98 0.06
N LEU A 220 21.54 30.51 1.08
CA LEU A 220 21.12 31.79 1.65
C LEU A 220 21.33 32.86 0.56
N PRO A 221 20.28 33.57 0.11
CA PRO A 221 20.52 34.74 -0.71
C PRO A 221 21.45 35.69 0.07
N PRO A 222 22.46 36.30 -0.59
CA PRO A 222 23.26 37.32 0.08
C PRO A 222 22.33 38.35 0.72
N PRO A 223 22.66 38.89 1.91
CA PRO A 223 21.81 39.88 2.56
C PRO A 223 21.50 40.99 1.56
N THR A 224 20.21 41.16 1.25
CA THR A 224 19.70 42.18 0.34
C THR A 224 20.19 43.53 0.82
N ALA A 225 21.15 44.12 0.12
CA ALA A 225 21.44 45.54 0.26
C ALA A 225 20.16 46.30 -0.12
N THR A 226 19.65 47.11 0.81
CA THR A 226 18.48 47.95 0.59
C THR A 226 18.66 48.78 -0.68
N PRO A 227 17.79 48.65 -1.71
CA PRO A 227 17.90 49.50 -2.88
C PRO A 227 17.40 50.90 -2.54
N ALA A 228 18.23 51.91 -2.83
CA ALA A 228 17.77 53.27 -2.99
C ALA A 228 16.77 53.34 -4.17
N THR A 229 15.71 54.11 -3.97
CA THR A 229 14.57 54.32 -4.86
C THR A 229 14.93 54.77 -6.28
N ALA A 230 14.39 54.11 -7.31
CA ALA A 230 14.21 54.62 -8.68
C ALA A 230 13.08 53.83 -9.42
N PRO A 231 12.42 54.42 -10.45
CA PRO A 231 10.99 54.24 -10.77
C PRO A 231 10.67 53.05 -11.72
N PRO A 232 9.39 52.73 -11.99
CA PRO A 232 9.00 51.46 -12.60
C PRO A 232 9.11 51.52 -14.12
N ASP A 233 9.68 50.49 -14.73
CA ASP A 233 9.64 50.29 -16.16
C ASP A 233 9.16 48.88 -16.51
N SER A 234 8.24 48.84 -17.47
CA SER A 234 7.46 47.70 -17.95
C SER A 234 8.28 46.77 -18.86
N GLY A 235 8.20 45.46 -18.66
CA GLY A 235 8.76 44.51 -19.63
C GLY A 235 8.80 43.04 -19.22
N THR A 236 7.76 42.29 -19.59
CA THR A 236 7.78 40.91 -20.12
C THR A 236 8.53 39.76 -19.40
N SER A 237 7.71 38.81 -18.89
CA SER A 237 7.78 37.33 -19.05
C SER A 237 9.05 36.55 -18.67
N VAL A 238 8.90 35.54 -17.80
CA VAL A 238 8.89 34.09 -18.13
C VAL A 238 8.17 33.35 -16.98
N TRP A 239 7.11 32.61 -17.31
CA TRP A 239 6.55 31.58 -16.43
C TRP A 239 7.34 30.29 -16.64
N LEU A 240 7.97 29.77 -15.58
CA LEU A 240 8.34 28.36 -15.52
C LEU A 240 7.34 27.66 -14.61
N ILE A 241 6.42 26.94 -15.24
CA ILE A 241 5.61 25.91 -14.59
C ILE A 241 6.54 24.71 -14.43
N VAL A 242 6.95 24.44 -13.19
CA VAL A 242 7.44 23.11 -12.80
C VAL A 242 6.34 22.53 -11.93
N ALA A 243 5.64 21.53 -12.47
CA ALA A 243 4.69 20.73 -11.72
C ALA A 243 5.46 19.78 -10.79
N PRO A 244 5.21 19.77 -9.47
CA PRO A 244 5.59 18.65 -8.65
C PRO A 244 4.50 17.58 -8.71
N ILE A 245 4.87 16.40 -9.21
CA ILE A 245 4.14 15.16 -9.02
C ILE A 245 4.10 14.86 -7.52
N VAL A 246 2.88 14.61 -7.04
CA VAL A 246 2.49 14.37 -5.66
C VAL A 246 3.04 13.03 -5.17
N ILE A 247 3.95 13.03 -4.19
CA ILE A 247 4.01 12.01 -3.12
C ILE A 247 4.51 12.73 -1.86
N GLY A 248 3.58 13.10 -0.98
CA GLY A 248 3.89 13.90 0.20
C GLY A 248 2.68 14.10 1.09
N MET A 249 1.94 13.02 1.39
CA MET A 249 0.83 13.07 2.34
C MET A 249 0.96 12.09 3.52
N GLY A 250 1.95 11.17 3.49
CA GLY A 250 2.20 10.27 4.62
C GLY A 250 2.78 10.98 5.85
N LEU A 251 3.63 12.01 5.65
CA LEU A 251 4.33 12.70 6.73
C LEU A 251 3.44 13.65 7.55
N ILE A 252 2.34 14.15 6.99
CA ILE A 252 1.45 15.09 7.69
C ILE A 252 0.55 14.38 8.70
N ILE A 253 0.19 13.12 8.44
CA ILE A 253 -0.78 12.38 9.26
C ILE A 253 -0.10 11.81 10.51
N LEU A 254 1.15 11.36 10.40
CA LEU A 254 1.93 10.88 11.56
C LEU A 254 2.24 12.01 12.56
N TRP A 255 2.42 13.26 12.09
CA TRP A 255 2.63 14.41 12.97
C TRP A 255 1.38 14.80 13.77
N LEU A 256 0.18 14.63 13.19
CA LEU A 256 -1.08 14.94 13.89
C LEU A 256 -1.41 13.90 14.96
N ALA A 257 -1.12 12.61 14.72
CA ALA A 257 -1.37 11.54 15.71
C ALA A 257 -0.49 11.68 16.98
N ILE A 258 0.76 12.13 16.85
CA ILE A 258 1.68 12.30 18.00
C ILE A 258 1.29 13.51 18.88
N LYS A 259 0.64 14.53 18.29
CA LYS A 259 0.26 15.74 19.04
C LYS A 259 -0.94 15.51 19.97
N ASP A 260 -1.88 14.65 19.58
CA ASP A 260 -3.09 14.39 20.37
C ASP A 260 -2.86 13.35 21.50
N SER A 261 -1.87 12.46 21.36
CA SER A 261 -1.49 11.52 22.44
C SER A 261 -0.89 12.21 23.67
N LYS A 262 -0.44 13.47 23.58
CA LYS A 262 0.11 14.23 24.73
C LYS A 262 -0.92 15.06 25.49
N LYS A 263 -2.23 14.92 25.18
CA LYS A 263 -3.31 15.67 25.84
C LYS A 263 -4.34 14.82 26.57
N SER A 264 -4.11 13.51 26.77
CA SER A 264 -4.90 12.69 27.68
C SER A 264 -4.05 12.13 28.82
#